data_AF-A0AAU9HLL5-F1
#
_entry.id   AF-A0AAU9HLL5-F1
#
_cell.length_a   1.000
_cell.length_b   1.000
_cell.length_c   1.000
_cell.angle_alpha   90.00
_cell.angle_beta   90.00
_cell.angle_gamma   90.00
#
_symmetry.space_group_name_H-M   'P 1'
#
loop_
_entity.id
_entity.type
_entity.pdbx_description
1 polymer ?
#
loop_
_entity_poly.entity_id
_entity_poly.type
_entity_poly.pdbx_seq_one_letter_code
_entity_poly.pdbx_strand_id
1 'polypeptide(L)'
;MNHVSAVLDQHVHVICDSAMRQRLLTRGTSMRDRISLSFKSSEELSEILSLLQSLQIPFADAPAGWPPAAVFAQLRDQGLVQGAITTVVWVAPDMPMLGVG
;
A
#
# COMPACT_ATOMS: atom_id res chain seq x y z
N MET A 1 8.12 10.47 -2.43
CA MET A 1 6.64 10.45 -2.45
C MET A 1 6.15 9.29 -1.63
N ASN A 2 5.15 9.50 -0.77
CA ASN A 2 4.56 8.43 0.03
C ASN A 2 3.72 7.53 -0.87
N HIS A 3 3.96 6.22 -0.85
CA HIS A 3 3.17 5.25 -1.61
C HIS A 3 3.35 3.84 -1.05
N VAL A 4 2.35 2.98 -1.25
CA VAL A 4 2.48 1.54 -1.02
C VAL A 4 3.32 0.98 -2.15
N SER A 5 4.48 0.41 -1.87
CA SER A 5 5.44 -0.04 -2.89
C SER A 5 5.15 -1.45 -3.38
N ALA A 6 4.78 -2.37 -2.48
CA ALA A 6 4.49 -3.76 -2.83
C ALA A 6 3.65 -4.42 -1.74
N VAL A 7 2.81 -5.39 -2.13
CA VAL A 7 2.20 -6.34 -1.20
C VAL A 7 2.83 -7.71 -1.47
N LEU A 8 3.39 -8.29 -0.41
CA LEU A 8 3.97 -9.64 -0.37
C LEU A 8 3.08 -10.54 0.48
N ASP A 9 3.30 -11.85 0.41
CA ASP A 9 2.50 -12.91 1.07
C ASP A 9 2.01 -12.58 2.49
N GLN A 10 2.84 -11.94 3.32
CA GLN A 10 2.51 -11.58 4.71
C GLN A 10 3.00 -10.17 5.10
N HIS A 11 3.42 -9.38 4.12
CA HIS A 11 4.03 -8.08 4.39
C HIS A 11 3.59 -7.03 3.37
N VAL A 12 3.12 -5.88 3.85
CA VAL A 12 2.87 -4.69 3.03
C VAL A 12 4.03 -3.74 3.16
N HIS A 13 4.70 -3.44 2.06
CA HIS A 13 5.79 -2.47 2.01
C HIS A 13 5.27 -1.09 1.64
N VAL A 14 5.51 -0.11 2.50
CA VAL A 14 5.07 1.28 2.32
C VAL A 14 6.29 2.20 2.36
N ILE A 15 6.52 2.95 1.29
CA ILE A 15 7.52 4.02 1.26
C ILE A 15 6.84 5.28 1.77
N CYS A 16 7.36 5.85 2.86
CA CYS A 16 6.79 7.04 3.47
C CYS A 16 7.86 7.90 4.15
N ASP A 17 7.57 9.20 4.25
CA ASP A 17 8.37 10.19 4.96
C ASP A 17 8.37 9.96 6.47
N SER A 18 9.27 10.62 7.19
CA SER A 18 9.52 10.41 8.63
C SER A 18 8.27 10.63 9.50
N ALA A 19 7.42 11.61 9.18
CA ALA A 19 6.22 11.91 9.96
C ALA A 19 5.17 10.80 9.84
N MET A 20 4.89 10.34 8.61
CA MET A 20 3.96 9.23 8.36
C MET A 20 4.55 7.91 8.87
N ARG A 21 5.86 7.74 8.76
CA ARG A 21 6.60 6.58 9.25
C ARG A 21 6.38 6.38 10.75
N GLN A 22 6.45 7.43 11.57
CA GLN A 22 6.18 7.33 13.02
C GLN A 22 4.76 6.85 13.34
N ARG A 23 3.76 7.23 12.54
CA ARG A 23 2.38 6.78 12.73
C ARG A 23 2.24 5.29 12.42
N LEU A 24 2.82 4.83 11.31
CA LEU A 24 2.75 3.45 10.85
C LEU A 24 3.68 2.50 11.62
N LEU A 25 4.74 3.02 12.25
CA LEU A 25 5.64 2.28 13.15
C LEU A 25 4.92 1.64 14.34
N THR A 26 3.75 2.17 14.73
CA THR A 26 2.92 1.53 15.77
C THR A 26 2.33 0.18 15.33
N ARG A 27 2.25 -0.08 14.02
CA ARG A 27 1.66 -1.29 13.44
C ARG A 27 2.64 -2.13 12.61
N GLY A 28 3.91 -1.75 12.52
CA GLY A 28 4.90 -2.55 11.79
C GLY A 28 6.33 -2.11 12.01
N THR A 29 7.22 -2.68 11.20
CA THR A 29 8.67 -2.53 11.36
C THR A 29 9.21 -1.52 10.35
N SER A 30 9.94 -0.51 10.83
CA SER A 30 10.65 0.39 9.91
C SER A 30 11.91 -0.29 9.37
N MET A 31 12.02 -0.32 8.06
CA MET A 31 13.26 -0.55 7.31
C MET A 31 13.84 0.79 6.82
N ARG A 32 15.09 0.78 6.35
CA ARG A 32 15.86 1.98 5.95
C ARG A 32 15.00 3.05 5.26
N ASP A 33 14.38 2.69 4.14
CA ASP A 33 13.58 3.63 3.31
C ASP A 33 12.10 3.25 3.17
N ARG A 34 11.62 2.26 3.93
CA ARG A 34 10.24 1.76 3.86
C ARG A 34 9.78 1.22 5.20
N ILE A 35 8.47 1.11 5.39
CA ILE A 35 7.87 0.34 6.47
C ILE A 35 7.39 -0.99 5.92
N SER A 36 7.60 -2.05 6.70
CA SER A 36 6.97 -3.34 6.47
C SER A 36 5.89 -3.56 7.53
N LEU A 37 4.63 -3.62 7.10
CA LEU A 37 3.49 -3.95 7.93
C LEU A 37 3.22 -5.44 7.75
N SER A 38 3.44 -6.25 8.79
CA SER A 38 3.13 -7.67 8.73
C SER A 38 1.64 -7.90 8.95
N PHE A 39 1.08 -8.88 8.27
CA PHE A 39 -0.29 -9.33 8.43
C PHE A 39 -0.35 -10.86 8.41
N LYS A 40 -1.31 -11.43 9.14
CA LYS A 40 -1.48 -12.88 9.28
C LYS A 40 -2.76 -13.41 8.65
N SER A 41 -3.74 -12.53 8.39
CA SER A 41 -4.98 -12.88 7.73
C SER A 41 -5.36 -11.84 6.67
N SER A 42 -6.27 -12.22 5.78
CA SER A 42 -6.85 -11.31 4.79
C SER A 42 -7.63 -10.16 5.44
N GLU A 43 -8.17 -10.36 6.65
CA GLU A 43 -8.84 -9.28 7.40
C GLU A 43 -7.82 -8.23 7.86
N GLU A 44 -6.71 -8.66 8.48
CA GLU A 44 -5.63 -7.73 8.88
C GLU A 44 -5.09 -6.97 7.66
N LEU A 45 -4.92 -7.66 6.52
CA LEU A 45 -4.52 -7.02 5.27
C LEU A 45 -5.56 -5.97 4.83
N SER A 46 -6.86 -6.31 4.87
CA SER A 46 -7.93 -5.39 4.48
C SER A 46 -7.99 -4.15 5.37
N GLU A 47 -7.75 -4.30 6.68
CA GLU A 47 -7.67 -3.18 7.62
C GLU A 47 -6.47 -2.28 7.33
N ILE A 48 -5.30 -2.88 7.07
CA ILE A 48 -4.09 -2.14 6.72
C ILE A 48 -4.31 -1.34 5.44
N LEU A 49 -4.86 -1.95 4.39
CA LEU A 49 -5.07 -1.26 3.12
C LEU A 49 -6.16 -0.19 3.23
N SER A 50 -7.23 -0.42 3.99
CA SER A 50 -8.27 0.58 4.26
C SER A 50 -7.73 1.78 5.05
N LEU A 51 -6.80 1.53 5.98
CA LEU A 51 -6.08 2.59 6.69
C LEU A 51 -5.21 3.40 5.73
N LEU A 52 -4.44 2.73 4.86
CA LEU A 52 -3.57 3.39 3.88
C LEU A 52 -4.38 4.21 2.87
N GLN A 53 -5.53 3.70 2.43
CA GLN A 53 -6.52 4.43 1.62
C GLN A 53 -7.05 5.66 2.36
N SER A 54 -7.44 5.54 3.63
CA SER A 54 -7.93 6.67 4.45
C SER A 54 -6.85 7.73 4.67
N LEU A 55 -5.58 7.33 4.68
CA LEU A 55 -4.42 8.23 4.72
C LEU A 55 -4.08 8.83 3.35
N GLN A 56 -4.90 8.55 2.32
CA GLN A 56 -4.71 8.99 0.93
C GLN A 56 -3.34 8.60 0.35
N ILE A 57 -2.77 7.48 0.81
CA ILE A 57 -1.49 6.98 0.32
C ILE A 57 -1.73 6.24 -1.01
N PRO A 58 -1.09 6.67 -2.11
CA PRO A 58 -1.23 6.00 -3.40
C PRO A 58 -0.66 4.58 -3.39
N PHE A 59 -1.30 3.69 -4.14
CA PHE A 59 -0.95 2.28 -4.26
C PHE A 59 -0.15 2.08 -5.54
N ALA A 60 1.10 1.63 -5.41
CA ALA A 60 1.93 1.37 -6.58
C ALA A 60 1.32 0.29 -7.46
N ASP A 61 1.39 0.51 -8.77
CA ASP A 61 1.25 -0.52 -9.78
C ASP A 61 2.64 -0.89 -10.30
N ALA A 62 3.48 -1.41 -9.40
CA ALA A 62 4.87 -1.73 -9.70
C ALA A 62 5.01 -3.18 -10.19
N PRO A 63 5.91 -3.46 -11.14
CA PRO A 63 6.08 -4.80 -11.73
C PRO A 63 6.77 -5.82 -10.82
N ALA A 64 7.25 -5.42 -9.63
CA ALA A 64 7.96 -6.29 -8.69
C ALA A 64 7.03 -6.76 -7.55
N GLY A 65 6.43 -7.94 -7.74
CA GLY A 65 5.51 -8.56 -6.76
C GLY A 65 4.04 -8.44 -7.18
N TRP A 66 3.12 -8.67 -6.23
CA TRP A 66 1.70 -8.41 -6.44
C TRP A 66 1.43 -6.92 -6.29
N PRO A 67 0.84 -6.26 -7.32
CA PRO A 67 0.56 -4.83 -7.25
C PRO A 67 -0.41 -4.54 -6.09
N PRO A 68 -0.06 -3.62 -5.17
CA PRO A 68 -0.98 -3.19 -4.12
C PRO A 68 -2.37 -2.83 -4.63
N ALA A 69 -2.45 -2.18 -5.80
CA ALA A 69 -3.72 -1.82 -6.43
C ALA A 69 -4.55 -3.05 -6.81
N ALA A 70 -3.91 -4.07 -7.39
CA ALA A 70 -4.57 -5.33 -7.74
C ALA A 70 -5.03 -6.11 -6.50
N VAL A 71 -4.22 -6.13 -5.43
CA VAL A 71 -4.60 -6.77 -4.16
C VAL A 71 -5.80 -6.07 -3.52
N PHE A 72 -5.83 -4.73 -3.53
CA PHE A 72 -7.00 -3.98 -3.05
C PHE A 72 -8.25 -4.31 -3.88
N ALA A 73 -8.13 -4.35 -5.21
CA ALA A 73 -9.24 -4.70 -6.08
C ALA A 73 -9.77 -6.12 -5.78
N GLN A 74 -8.88 -7.09 -5.55
CA GLN A 74 -9.26 -8.44 -5.16
C GLN A 74 -10.00 -8.49 -3.83
N LEU A 75 -9.52 -7.77 -2.81
CA LEU A 75 -10.20 -7.70 -1.51
C LEU A 75 -11.54 -6.97 -1.61
N ARG A 76 -11.67 -6.00 -2.52
CA ARG A 76 -12.92 -5.29 -2.80
C ARG A 76 -13.95 -6.24 -3.41
N ASP A 77 -13.52 -7.07 -4.36
CA ASP A 77 -14.36 -8.10 -4.98
C ASP A 77 -14.80 -9.16 -3.95
N GLN A 78 -13.99 -9.42 -2.93
CA GLN A 78 -14.32 -10.27 -1.79
C GLN A 78 -15.22 -9.59 -0.74
N GLY A 79 -15.51 -8.29 -0.89
CA GLY A 79 -16.31 -7.51 0.06
C GLY A 79 -15.58 -7.13 1.36
N LEU A 80 -14.25 -7.29 1.42
CA LEU A 80 -13.44 -6.99 2.60
C LEU A 80 -13.02 -5.52 2.69
N VAL A 81 -12.87 -4.84 1.55
CA VAL A 81 -12.58 -3.40 1.49
C VAL A 81 -13.57 -2.70 0.57
N GLN A 82 -13.73 -1.38 0.73
CA GLN A 82 -14.66 -0.59 -0.07
C GLN A 82 -14.05 0.76 -0.48
N GLY A 83 -14.61 1.34 -1.54
CA GLY A 83 -14.21 2.65 -2.07
C GLY A 83 -13.14 2.59 -3.14
N ALA A 84 -12.70 3.78 -3.53
CA ALA A 84 -11.65 3.97 -4.54
C ALA A 84 -10.29 4.16 -3.86
N ILE A 85 -9.24 3.71 -4.52
CA ILE A 85 -7.86 3.97 -4.13
C ILE A 85 -7.20 4.89 -5.15
N THR A 86 -6.28 5.72 -4.69
CA THR A 86 -5.35 6.39 -5.60
C THR A 86 -4.30 5.37 -6.00
N THR A 87 -4.08 5.17 -7.29
CA THR A 87 -3.00 4.33 -7.81
C THR A 87 -1.84 5.20 -8.28
N VAL A 88 -0.63 4.68 -8.24
CA VAL A 88 0.55 5.35 -8.79
C VAL A 88 1.31 4.39 -9.70
N VAL A 89 1.54 4.82 -10.95
CA VAL A 89 2.21 4.04 -11.99
C VAL A 89 3.46 4.80 -12.42
N TRP A 90 4.62 4.13 -12.47
CA TRP A 90 5.85 4.73 -13.01
C TRP A 90 6.01 4.30 -14.47
N VAL A 91 5.69 5.21 -15.38
CA VAL A 91 5.95 4.99 -16.83
C VAL A 91 7.44 5.21 -17.13
N ALA A 92 8.13 5.99 -16.29
CA ALA A 92 9.58 6.13 -16.25
C ALA A 92 10.04 6.33 -14.78
N PRO A 93 11.34 6.11 -14.46
CA PRO A 93 11.86 6.19 -13.08
C PRO A 93 11.53 7.50 -12.33
N ASP A 94 11.40 8.62 -13.05
CA ASP A 94 11.10 9.94 -12.49
C ASP A 94 9.73 10.50 -12.92
N MET A 95 8.87 9.67 -13.53
CA MET A 95 7.55 10.10 -14.02
C MET A 95 6.44 9.24 -13.41
N PRO A 96 6.09 9.47 -12.13
CA PRO A 96 4.93 8.87 -11.52
C PRO A 96 3.64 9.51 -12.07
N MET A 97 2.74 8.69 -12.58
CA MET A 97 1.37 9.09 -12.92
C MET A 97 0.40 8.56 -11.86
N LEU A 98 -0.44 9.45 -11.33
CA LEU A 98 -1.50 9.08 -10.40
C LEU A 98 -2.77 8.74 -11.16
N GLY A 99 -3.38 7.62 -10.80
CA GLY A 99 -4.68 7.18 -11.29
C GLY A 99 -5.66 6.99 -10.14
N VAL A 100 -6.90 6.64 -10.49
CA VAL A 100 -7.95 6.24 -9.55
C VAL A 100 -8.39 4.83 -9.93
N GLY A 101 -8.43 3.92 -8.95
CA GLY A 101 -8.78 2.50 -9.11
C GLY A 101 -9.85 2.01 -8.13
#